data_AF-A0A657LKR3-F1
#
_entry.id   AF-A0A657LKR3-F1
#
_cell.length_a   1.000
_cell.length_b   1.000
_cell.length_c   1.000
_cell.angle_alpha   90.00
_cell.angle_beta   90.00
_cell.angle_gamma   90.00
#
_symmetry.space_group_name_H-M   'P 1'
#
loop_
_entity.id
_entity.type
_entity.pdbx_description
1 polymer ?
#
loop_
_entity_poly.entity_id
_entity_poly.type
_entity_poly.pdbx_seq_one_letter_code
_entity_poly.pdbx_strand_id
1 'polypeptide(L)'
;MGDLLIRTISEALKHDIAAAADLHGRSLSDQAKELLRKALMMESDVKAAAELSAYDALRAAFGDCLMTDEDNDEFTTVIEESRKRIFERPGFEFG
;
A
#
# COMPACT_ATOMS: atom_id res chain seq x y z
N MET A 1 -17.75 22.48 12.67
CA MET A 1 -17.12 21.83 13.84
C MET A 1 -18.12 20.82 14.37
N GLY A 2 -18.04 19.59 13.87
CA GLY A 2 -18.91 18.50 14.31
C GLY A 2 -18.27 17.77 15.48
N ASP A 3 -19.05 17.43 16.50
CA ASP A 3 -18.63 16.48 17.52
C ASP A 3 -18.99 15.05 17.06
N LEU A 4 -18.28 14.06 17.61
CA LEU A 4 -18.62 12.65 17.46
C LEU A 4 -18.46 12.00 18.83
N LEU A 5 -19.56 11.45 19.35
CA LEU A 5 -19.58 10.67 20.58
C LEU A 5 -19.60 9.18 20.26
N ILE A 6 -18.50 8.49 20.57
CA ILE A 6 -18.44 7.03 20.47
C ILE A 6 -18.77 6.44 21.84
N ARG A 7 -19.89 5.72 21.93
CA ARG A 7 -20.37 5.09 23.17
C ARG A 7 -20.23 3.57 23.08
N THR A 8 -20.19 2.93 24.25
CA THR A 8 -20.19 1.45 24.36
C THR A 8 -19.01 0.80 23.62
N ILE A 9 -17.83 1.40 23.69
CA ILE A 9 -16.61 0.74 23.25
C ILE A 9 -16.18 -0.29 24.28
N SER A 10 -15.52 -1.37 23.84
CA SER A 10 -14.96 -2.33 24.77
C SER A 10 -13.84 -1.67 25.59
N GLU A 11 -13.69 -2.07 26.86
CA GLU A 11 -12.61 -1.54 27.70
C GLU A 11 -11.23 -1.91 27.15
N ALA A 12 -11.11 -3.06 26.44
CA ALA A 12 -9.91 -3.44 25.72
C ALA A 12 -9.54 -2.41 24.65
N LEU A 13 -10.48 -2.05 23.77
CA LEU A 13 -10.23 -1.07 22.72
C LEU A 13 -9.88 0.31 23.29
N LYS A 14 -10.55 0.72 24.36
CA LYS A 14 -10.26 1.97 25.06
C LYS A 14 -8.84 1.98 25.62
N HIS A 15 -8.40 0.86 26.21
CA HIS A 15 -7.06 0.70 26.75
C HIS A 15 -6.00 0.75 25.63
N ASP A 16 -6.25 0.08 24.50
CA ASP A 16 -5.33 0.09 23.37
C ASP A 16 -5.15 1.49 22.77
N ILE A 17 -6.25 2.25 22.64
CA ILE A 17 -6.20 3.64 22.17
C ILE A 17 -5.42 4.53 23.17
N ALA A 18 -5.63 4.33 24.47
CA ALA A 18 -4.91 5.07 25.51
C ALA A 18 -3.40 4.77 25.47
N ALA A 19 -3.01 3.49 25.40
CA ALA A 19 -1.62 3.08 25.31
C ALA A 19 -0.93 3.64 24.05
N ALA A 20 -1.63 3.64 22.90
CA ALA A 20 -1.13 4.25 21.69
C ALA A 20 -1.00 5.78 21.80
N ALA A 21 -1.92 6.44 22.51
CA ALA A 21 -1.87 7.87 22.74
C ALA A 21 -0.65 8.26 23.61
N ASP A 22 -0.41 7.51 24.68
CA ASP A 22 0.74 7.69 25.58
C ASP A 22 2.07 7.48 24.84
N LEU A 23 2.15 6.41 24.02
CA LEU A 23 3.34 6.11 23.21
C LEU A 23 3.69 7.25 22.23
N HIS A 24 2.68 7.88 21.64
CA HIS A 24 2.86 8.94 20.65
C HIS A 24 2.86 10.36 21.25
N GLY A 25 2.69 10.49 22.57
CA GLY A 25 2.60 11.79 23.25
C GLY A 25 1.40 12.63 22.80
N ARG A 26 0.28 11.99 22.48
CA ARG A 26 -0.94 12.64 21.96
C ARG A 26 -2.07 12.58 22.97
N SER A 27 -3.03 13.49 22.83
CA SER A 27 -4.30 13.34 23.56
C SER A 27 -5.07 12.12 23.03
N LEU A 28 -5.89 11.51 23.88
CA LEU A 28 -6.69 10.34 23.53
C LEU A 28 -7.62 10.62 22.34
N SER A 29 -8.19 11.84 22.30
CA SER A 29 -9.03 12.28 21.18
C SER A 29 -8.25 12.49 19.89
N ASP A 30 -7.02 13.00 19.95
CA ASP A 30 -6.20 13.21 18.75
C ASP A 30 -5.67 11.88 18.21
N GLN A 31 -5.33 10.94 19.09
CA GLN A 31 -4.97 9.60 18.68
C GLN A 31 -6.17 8.90 18.01
N ALA A 32 -7.38 9.02 18.57
CA ALA A 32 -8.58 8.46 17.96
C ALA A 32 -8.85 9.06 16.56
N LYS A 33 -8.71 10.39 16.40
CA LYS A 33 -8.83 11.05 15.09
C LYS A 33 -7.82 10.51 14.08
N GLU A 34 -6.58 10.29 14.51
CA GLU A 34 -5.53 9.77 13.63
C GLU A 34 -5.81 8.34 13.19
N LEU A 35 -6.25 7.47 14.11
CA LEU A 35 -6.62 6.09 13.78
C LEU A 35 -7.78 6.05 12.80
N LEU A 36 -8.80 6.89 12.98
CA LEU A 36 -9.91 7.02 12.03
C LEU A 36 -9.44 7.53 10.66
N ARG A 37 -8.56 8.53 10.62
CA ARG A 37 -7.98 9.04 9.37
C ARG A 37 -7.21 7.94 8.63
N LYS A 38 -6.37 7.18 9.33
CA LYS A 38 -5.61 6.08 8.74
C LYS A 38 -6.53 4.98 8.21
N ALA A 39 -7.56 4.60 8.95
CA ALA A 39 -8.53 3.60 8.51
C ALA A 39 -9.26 4.05 7.23
N LEU A 40 -9.68 5.31 7.16
CA LEU A 40 -10.31 5.87 5.95
C LEU A 40 -9.36 5.90 4.75
N MET A 41 -8.10 6.29 4.97
CA MET A 41 -7.08 6.28 3.92
C MET A 41 -6.84 4.86 3.41
N MET A 42 -6.69 3.88 4.30
CA MET A 42 -6.52 2.48 3.92
C MET A 42 -7.73 1.95 3.14
N GLU A 43 -8.96 2.32 3.52
CA GLU A 43 -10.16 1.92 2.78
C GLU A 43 -10.23 2.56 1.38
N SER A 44 -9.84 3.84 1.25
CA SER A 44 -9.77 4.50 -0.05
C SER A 44 -8.67 3.94 -0.94
N ASP A 45 -7.52 3.58 -0.37
CA ASP A 45 -6.38 3.02 -1.10
C ASP A 45 -6.68 1.60 -1.59
N VAL A 46 -7.39 0.81 -0.76
CA VAL A 46 -7.88 -0.52 -1.16
C VAL A 46 -8.93 -0.43 -2.27
N LYS A 47 -9.81 0.58 -2.25
CA LYS A 47 -10.77 0.80 -3.35
C LYS A 47 -10.06 1.22 -4.65
N ALA A 48 -9.04 2.06 -4.58
CA ALA A 48 -8.25 2.44 -5.75
C ALA A 48 -7.42 1.26 -6.31
N ALA A 49 -6.86 0.43 -5.43
CA ALA A 49 -6.09 -0.76 -5.79
C ALA A 49 -6.95 -1.92 -6.29
N ALA A 50 -8.27 -1.92 -6.03
CA ALA A 50 -9.19 -2.91 -6.58
C ALA A 50 -9.53 -2.64 -8.06
N GLU A 51 -9.35 -1.41 -8.53
CA GLU A 51 -9.65 -0.99 -9.92
C GLU A 51 -8.39 -0.97 -10.81
N LEU A 52 -7.19 -0.99 -10.22
CA LEU A 52 -5.91 -0.91 -10.93
C LEU A 52 -5.03 -2.11 -10.58
N SER A 53 -4.31 -2.66 -11.57
CA SER A 53 -3.25 -3.63 -11.26
C SER A 53 -2.23 -3.00 -10.31
N ALA A 54 -1.64 -3.81 -9.41
CA ALA A 54 -0.55 -3.34 -8.55
C ALA A 54 0.60 -2.69 -9.35
N TYR A 55 0.77 -3.12 -10.60
CA TYR A 55 1.69 -2.51 -11.56
C TYR A 55 1.24 -1.10 -11.99
N ASP A 56 -0.03 -0.92 -12.35
CA ASP A 56 -0.59 0.36 -12.81
C ASP A 56 -0.57 1.41 -11.70
N ALA A 57 -0.87 1.00 -10.46
CA ALA A 57 -0.81 1.86 -9.29
C ALA A 57 0.62 2.37 -9.02
N LEU A 58 1.63 1.50 -9.15
CA LEU A 58 3.04 1.88 -9.02
C LEU A 58 3.49 2.75 -10.20
N ARG A 59 3.12 2.42 -11.45
CA ARG A 59 3.44 3.23 -12.64
C ARG A 59 2.90 4.66 -12.49
N ALA A 60 1.66 4.82 -12.02
CA ALA A 60 1.05 6.13 -11.81
C ALA A 60 1.74 6.95 -10.71
N ALA A 61 2.12 6.32 -9.60
CA ALA A 61 2.79 7.01 -8.48
C ALA A 61 4.21 7.49 -8.83
N PHE A 62 4.86 6.85 -9.79
CA PHE A 62 6.24 7.15 -10.21
C PHE A 62 6.34 7.68 -11.64
N GLY A 63 5.23 8.04 -12.29
CA GLY A 63 5.18 8.42 -13.70
C GLY A 63 6.10 9.58 -14.09
N ASP A 64 6.29 10.56 -13.20
CA ASP A 64 7.18 11.70 -13.41
C ASP A 64 8.68 11.38 -13.20
N CYS A 65 8.99 10.22 -12.62
CA CYS A 65 10.36 9.78 -12.31
C CYS A 65 10.80 8.55 -13.12
N LEU A 66 9.91 7.96 -13.92
CA LEU A 66 10.16 6.74 -14.66
C LEU A 66 10.36 6.99 -16.16
N MET A 67 11.03 6.03 -16.78
CA MET A 67 11.19 5.86 -18.22
C MET A 67 9.90 6.14 -19.00
N THR A 68 10.04 6.75 -20.18
CA THR A 68 8.93 7.01 -21.10
C THR A 68 8.23 5.70 -21.46
N ASP A 69 7.00 5.75 -21.98
CA ASP A 69 6.28 4.53 -22.35
C ASP A 69 7.06 3.69 -23.38
N GLU A 70 7.78 4.34 -24.28
CA GLU A 70 8.64 3.71 -25.29
C GLU A 70 9.84 2.98 -24.65
N ASP A 71 10.51 3.63 -23.69
CA ASP A 71 11.61 3.00 -22.93
C ASP A 71 11.13 1.80 -22.10
N ASN A 72 9.92 1.87 -21.56
CA ASN A 72 9.35 0.81 -20.75
C ASN A 72 8.94 -0.41 -21.59
N ASP A 73 8.40 -0.19 -22.79
CA ASP A 73 8.07 -1.25 -23.73
C ASP A 73 9.34 -1.96 -24.22
N GLU A 74 10.40 -1.20 -24.52
CA GLU A 74 11.70 -1.77 -24.89
C GLU A 74 12.29 -2.60 -23.74
N PHE A 75 12.28 -2.08 -22.51
CA PHE A 75 12.77 -2.79 -21.33
C PHE A 75 11.98 -4.08 -21.03
N THR A 76 10.65 -4.02 -21.14
CA THR A 76 9.77 -5.17 -20.92
C THR A 76 10.02 -6.24 -21.98
N THR A 77 10.17 -5.85 -23.25
CA THR A 77 10.51 -6.75 -24.34
C THR A 77 11.85 -7.45 -24.11
N VAL A 78 12.87 -6.72 -23.66
CA VAL A 78 14.20 -7.28 -23.35
C VAL A 78 14.13 -8.27 -22.17
N ILE A 79 13.33 -8.00 -21.14
CA ILE A 79 13.11 -8.91 -20.02
C ILE A 79 12.38 -10.19 -20.47
N GLU A 80 11.33 -10.07 -21.27
CA GLU A 80 10.58 -11.22 -21.78
C GLU A 80 11.43 -12.10 -22.69
N GLU A 81 12.21 -11.49 -23.58
CA GLU A 81 13.19 -12.22 -24.39
C GLU A 81 14.22 -12.93 -23.53
N SER A 82 14.72 -12.28 -22.47
CA SER A 82 15.69 -12.88 -21.55
C SER A 82 15.07 -14.05 -20.77
N ARG A 83 13.81 -13.92 -20.32
CA ARG A 83 13.07 -14.99 -19.65
C ARG A 83 12.85 -16.17 -20.59
N LYS A 84 12.49 -15.91 -21.84
CA LYS A 84 12.32 -16.94 -22.88
C LYS A 84 13.64 -17.66 -23.16
N ARG A 85 14.76 -16.94 -23.29
CA ARG A 85 16.10 -17.53 -23.45
C ARG A 85 16.54 -18.38 -22.26
N ILE A 86 16.16 -18.02 -21.04
CA ILE A 86 16.43 -18.81 -19.83
C ILE A 86 15.59 -20.11 -19.82
N PHE A 87 14.33 -20.04 -20.24
CA PHE A 87 13.44 -21.20 -20.35
C PHE A 87 13.79 -22.14 -21.52
N GLU A 88 14.41 -21.63 -22.57
CA GLU A 88 14.81 -22.41 -23.75
C GLU A 88 16.17 -23.11 -23.62
N ARG A 89 16.88 -22.96 -22.49
CA ARG A 89 18.15 -23.68 -22.26
C ARG A 89 17.86 -25.16 -21.95
N PRO A 90 18.21 -26.12 -22.83
CA PRO A 90 18.09 -27.53 -22.50
C PRO A 90 19.21 -27.88 -21.52
N GLY A 91 18.85 -28.29 -20.29
CA GLY A 91 19.78 -28.90 -19.34
C GLY A 91 20.27 -27.99 -18.21
N PHE A 92 19.37 -27.43 -17.40
CA PHE A 92 19.73 -27.11 -16.02
C PHE A 92 19.41 -28.33 -15.13
N GLU A 93 20.37 -29.26 -15.03
CA GLU A 93 20.30 -30.32 -14.03
C GLU A 93 20.55 -29.72 -12.65
N PHE A 94 19.63 -29.94 -11.71
CA PHE A 94 19.88 -29.72 -10.29
C PHE A 94 20.81 -30.84 -9.81
N GLY A 95 22.08 -30.49 -9.55
CA GLY A 95 23.06 -31.33 -8.88
C GLY A 95 23.43 -30.72 -7.53
#